data_AF-A0A7W6NMF7-F1
#
_entry.id   AF-A0A7W6NMF7-F1
#
_cell.length_a   1.000
_cell.length_b   1.000
_cell.length_c   1.000
_cell.angle_alpha   90.00
_cell.angle_beta   90.00
_cell.angle_gamma   90.00
#
_symmetry.space_group_name_H-M   'P 1'
#
loop_
_entity.id
_entity.type
_entity.pdbx_description
1 polymer ?
#
loop_
_entity_poly.entity_id
_entity_poly.type
_entity_poly.pdbx_seq_one_letter_code
_entity_poly.pdbx_strand_id
1 'polypeptide(L)'
;MGNSFERWGLRAVGIAGILTGLADFADPFLTTPSLSGLISSVGLAMIGGLLLFLASDAARTDEHRAELRRHLERQDAELEGIRALLVNESLDRLDKVPQLLKPNIALLGAAKAKSLVEELRDLVRRETFEWRDADAFRTFYLDTLKGLGPGVTLIATSRTETHYFWNGTQVASEMKAFIERGGTVRRAFFVDDDRRDAPDLIRILDNQASLGVQVFTVDSACLGGSRRLILADDARDFGWEVFTTDDGKIERALVTAESEKLAQFRQFLNRVRACPSLKPYGSTSGSF
;
A
#
# COMPACT_ATOMS: atom_id res chain seq x y z
N MET A 1 13.13 -13.06 10.52
CA MET A 1 12.05 -13.81 9.84
C MET A 1 10.82 -13.70 10.72
N GLY A 2 9.96 -12.70 10.49
CA GLY A 2 8.75 -12.52 11.28
C GLY A 2 7.74 -13.62 10.95
N ASN A 3 7.14 -14.20 11.98
CA ASN A 3 6.17 -15.29 11.86
C ASN A 3 5.03 -14.87 10.94
N SER A 4 4.69 -15.72 9.95
CA SER A 4 3.55 -15.50 9.06
C SER A 4 2.26 -15.22 9.83
N PHE A 5 2.14 -15.76 11.04
CA PHE A 5 1.04 -15.58 11.98
C PHE A 5 0.76 -14.11 12.35
N GLU A 6 1.79 -13.28 12.56
CA GLU A 6 1.61 -11.85 12.87
C GLU A 6 1.12 -11.06 11.65
N ARG A 7 1.53 -11.46 10.44
CA ARG A 7 1.06 -10.86 9.18
C ARG A 7 -0.41 -11.18 8.89
N TRP A 8 -0.85 -12.40 9.24
CA TRP A 8 -2.26 -12.78 9.15
C TRP A 8 -3.11 -12.06 10.21
N GLY A 9 -2.59 -11.91 11.44
CA GLY A 9 -3.26 -11.13 12.50
C GLY A 9 -3.45 -9.66 12.14
N LEU A 10 -2.41 -9.00 11.59
CA LEU A 10 -2.48 -7.60 11.17
C LEU A 10 -3.42 -7.38 9.97
N ARG A 11 -3.44 -8.30 9.00
CA ARG A 11 -4.38 -8.23 7.87
C ARG A 11 -5.83 -8.49 8.30
N ALA A 12 -6.06 -9.44 9.21
CA ALA A 12 -7.38 -9.69 9.78
C ALA A 12 -7.89 -8.50 10.62
N VAL A 13 -7.01 -7.84 11.38
CA VAL A 13 -7.35 -6.64 12.17
C VAL A 13 -7.57 -5.42 11.29
N GLY A 14 -6.79 -5.24 10.21
CA GLY A 14 -7.01 -4.16 9.23
C GLY A 14 -8.33 -4.31 8.48
N ILE A 15 -8.68 -5.54 8.09
CA ILE A 15 -9.96 -5.84 7.43
C ILE A 15 -11.12 -5.73 8.42
N ALA A 16 -10.97 -6.21 9.66
CA ALA A 16 -11.96 -5.99 10.72
C ALA A 16 -12.14 -4.49 10.99
N GLY A 17 -11.09 -3.68 11.00
CA GLY A 17 -11.18 -2.23 11.18
C GLY A 17 -11.93 -1.52 10.04
N ILE A 18 -11.72 -1.92 8.78
CA ILE A 18 -12.45 -1.39 7.63
C ILE A 18 -13.92 -1.83 7.65
N LEU A 19 -14.21 -3.09 8.03
CA LEU A 19 -15.57 -3.61 8.12
C LEU A 19 -16.34 -3.03 9.31
N THR A 20 -15.69 -2.83 10.46
CA THR A 20 -16.28 -2.17 11.63
C THR A 20 -16.45 -0.67 11.37
N GLY A 21 -15.51 -0.01 10.68
CA GLY A 21 -15.67 1.38 10.25
C GLY A 21 -16.79 1.58 9.22
N LEU A 22 -17.01 0.62 8.33
CA LEU A 22 -18.16 0.59 7.42
C LEU A 22 -19.47 0.26 8.16
N ALA A 23 -19.42 -0.59 9.19
CA ALA A 23 -20.57 -0.89 10.04
C ALA A 23 -20.98 0.32 10.88
N ASP A 24 -20.03 1.03 11.50
CA ASP A 24 -20.27 2.25 12.29
C ASP A 24 -20.76 3.40 11.40
N PHE A 25 -20.29 3.49 10.15
CA PHE A 25 -20.80 4.47 9.17
C PHE A 25 -22.22 4.13 8.69
N ALA A 26 -22.58 2.85 8.72
CA ALA A 26 -23.88 2.34 8.29
C ALA A 26 -24.86 2.06 9.44
N ASP A 27 -24.46 2.27 10.70
CA ASP A 27 -25.24 1.97 11.90
C ASP A 27 -26.56 2.77 12.01
N PRO A 28 -26.66 4.03 11.49
CA PRO A 28 -27.97 4.68 11.37
C PRO A 28 -28.87 4.08 10.28
N PHE A 29 -28.34 3.22 9.41
CA PHE A 29 -28.96 2.79 8.14
C PHE A 29 -29.13 1.28 7.97
N LEU A 30 -28.54 0.42 8.83
CA LEU A 30 -28.55 -1.05 8.67
C LEU A 30 -29.04 -1.80 9.91
N THR A 31 -30.34 -1.75 10.17
CA THR A 31 -31.05 -2.64 11.11
C THR A 31 -31.42 -4.00 10.49
N THR A 32 -30.54 -4.59 9.66
CA THR A 32 -30.85 -5.88 8.97
C THR A 32 -30.10 -7.08 9.57
N PRO A 33 -30.79 -8.13 10.05
CA PRO A 33 -30.23 -9.26 10.77
C PRO A 33 -29.39 -10.26 9.93
N SER A 34 -29.18 -10.04 8.63
CA SER A 34 -28.47 -10.98 7.76
C SER A 34 -26.93 -10.91 7.86
N LEU A 35 -26.37 -9.77 8.28
CA LEU A 35 -24.91 -9.56 8.36
C LEU A 35 -24.28 -10.18 9.62
N SER A 36 -24.98 -10.18 10.76
CA SER A 36 -24.49 -10.80 12.00
C SER A 36 -24.37 -12.32 11.90
N GLY A 37 -25.22 -12.97 11.09
CA GLY A 37 -25.16 -14.41 10.81
C GLY A 37 -23.96 -14.82 9.94
N LEU A 38 -23.57 -13.97 8.98
CA LEU A 38 -22.40 -14.19 8.12
C LEU A 38 -21.08 -14.06 8.90
N ILE A 39 -20.97 -13.06 9.77
CA ILE A 39 -19.79 -12.85 10.62
C ILE A 39 -19.60 -14.04 11.59
N SER A 40 -20.70 -14.58 12.13
CA SER A 40 -20.68 -15.71 13.08
C SER A 40 -20.27 -17.03 12.42
N SER A 41 -20.68 -17.27 11.16
CA SER A 41 -20.38 -18.52 10.45
C SER A 41 -18.93 -18.59 9.95
N VAL A 42 -18.37 -17.46 9.48
CA VAL A 42 -16.96 -17.37 9.10
C VAL A 42 -16.03 -17.50 10.33
N GLY A 43 -16.40 -16.90 11.45
CA GLY A 43 -15.66 -17.04 12.72
C GLY A 43 -15.61 -18.49 13.22
N LEU A 44 -16.73 -19.23 13.13
CA LEU A 44 -16.80 -20.64 13.51
C LEU A 44 -15.98 -21.54 12.57
N ALA A 45 -15.96 -21.25 11.27
CA ALA A 45 -15.14 -22.00 10.32
C ALA A 45 -13.64 -21.85 10.59
N MET A 46 -13.19 -20.64 10.95
CA MET A 46 -11.79 -20.38 11.30
C MET A 46 -11.38 -21.06 12.62
N ILE A 47 -12.26 -21.07 13.62
CA ILE A 47 -12.01 -21.78 14.89
C ILE A 47 -12.00 -23.30 14.66
N GLY A 48 -12.87 -23.83 13.80
CA GLY A 48 -12.89 -25.24 13.42
C GLY A 48 -11.60 -25.69 12.71
N GLY A 49 -11.09 -24.87 11.78
CA GLY A 49 -9.80 -25.11 11.11
C GLY A 49 -8.61 -25.09 12.08
N LEU A 50 -8.61 -24.17 13.05
CA LEU A 50 -7.58 -24.08 14.09
C LEU A 50 -7.58 -25.28 15.05
N LEU A 51 -8.77 -25.81 15.38
CA LEU A 51 -8.91 -27.01 16.22
C LEU A 51 -8.48 -28.28 15.49
N LEU A 52 -8.76 -28.39 14.19
CA LEU A 52 -8.25 -29.47 13.34
C LEU A 52 -6.73 -29.42 13.20
N PHE A 53 -6.15 -28.22 13.11
CA PHE A 53 -4.70 -28.01 13.09
C PHE A 53 -4.03 -28.49 14.39
N LEU A 54 -4.56 -28.10 15.55
CA LEU A 54 -4.03 -28.54 16.86
C LEU A 54 -4.20 -30.04 17.09
N ALA A 55 -5.22 -30.67 16.52
CA ALA A 55 -5.41 -32.12 16.57
C ALA A 55 -4.44 -32.89 15.63
N SER A 56 -3.91 -32.24 14.60
CA SER A 56 -3.07 -32.88 13.57
C SER A 56 -1.57 -32.91 13.87
N ASP A 57 -1.11 -32.20 14.92
CA ASP A 57 0.33 -32.04 15.24
C ASP A 57 0.99 -33.29 15.89
N ALA A 58 0.28 -34.42 15.94
CA ALA A 58 0.77 -35.65 16.55
C ALA A 58 1.21 -36.75 15.58
N ALA A 59 1.04 -36.62 14.25
CA ALA A 59 1.42 -37.69 13.33
C ALA A 59 1.95 -37.23 11.94
N ARG A 60 3.16 -37.71 11.65
CA ARG A 60 4.00 -37.57 10.44
C ARG A 60 3.28 -37.71 9.07
N THR A 61 3.70 -36.91 8.09
CA THR A 61 4.35 -37.29 6.79
C THR A 61 4.41 -36.06 5.86
N ASP A 62 5.42 -35.96 4.98
CA ASP A 62 5.51 -34.88 3.97
C ASP A 62 4.33 -34.89 2.98
N GLU A 63 3.71 -36.04 2.78
CA GLU A 63 2.47 -36.19 2.00
C GLU A 63 1.29 -35.46 2.67
N HIS A 64 1.16 -35.56 4.00
CA HIS A 64 0.14 -34.84 4.76
C HIS A 64 0.37 -33.32 4.76
N ARG A 65 1.64 -32.87 4.73
CA ARG A 65 1.97 -31.44 4.54
C ARG A 65 1.58 -30.93 3.15
N ALA A 66 1.78 -31.74 2.12
CA ALA A 66 1.38 -31.40 0.75
C ALA A 66 -0.15 -31.38 0.62
N GLU A 67 -0.85 -32.32 1.24
CA GLU A 67 -2.32 -32.36 1.27
C GLU A 67 -2.90 -31.18 2.07
N LEU A 68 -2.33 -30.88 3.24
CA LEU A 68 -2.71 -29.71 4.03
C LEU A 68 -2.47 -28.42 3.26
N ARG A 69 -1.35 -28.30 2.55
CA ARG A 69 -1.06 -27.14 1.70
C ARG A 69 -2.10 -26.98 0.58
N ARG A 70 -2.49 -28.07 -0.09
CA ARG A 70 -3.58 -28.04 -1.08
C ARG A 70 -4.91 -27.67 -0.44
N HIS A 71 -5.17 -28.13 0.78
CA HIS A 71 -6.41 -27.81 1.50
C HIS A 71 -6.46 -26.33 1.89
N LEU A 72 -5.36 -25.79 2.40
CA LEU A 72 -5.19 -24.36 2.68
C LEU A 72 -5.31 -23.52 1.41
N GLU A 73 -4.67 -23.92 0.31
CA GLU A 73 -4.77 -23.24 -0.99
C GLU A 73 -6.21 -23.24 -1.54
N ARG A 74 -6.98 -24.33 -1.33
CA ARG A 74 -8.41 -24.36 -1.67
C ARG A 74 -9.24 -23.46 -0.76
N GLN A 75 -8.99 -23.48 0.55
CA GLN A 75 -9.68 -22.59 1.49
C GLN A 75 -9.40 -21.13 1.18
N ASP A 76 -8.16 -20.77 0.86
CA ASP A 76 -7.80 -19.41 0.44
C ASP A 76 -8.55 -19.02 -0.84
N ALA A 77 -8.64 -19.93 -1.83
CA ALA A 77 -9.39 -19.68 -3.07
C ALA A 77 -10.91 -19.53 -2.84
N GLU A 78 -11.49 -20.34 -1.95
CA GLU A 78 -12.91 -20.25 -1.57
C GLU A 78 -13.20 -18.97 -0.79
N LEU A 79 -12.34 -18.59 0.15
CA LEU A 79 -12.45 -17.34 0.90
C LEU A 79 -12.31 -16.12 0.00
N GLU A 80 -11.38 -16.13 -0.97
CA GLU A 80 -11.29 -15.09 -1.98
C GLU A 80 -12.55 -15.04 -2.86
N GLY A 81 -13.14 -16.19 -3.21
CA GLY A 81 -14.42 -16.26 -3.92
C GLY A 81 -15.58 -15.63 -3.12
N ILE A 82 -15.71 -15.96 -1.85
CA ILE A 82 -16.73 -15.40 -0.94
C ILE A 82 -16.49 -13.89 -0.74
N ARG A 83 -15.24 -13.48 -0.58
CA ARG A 83 -14.85 -12.07 -0.45
C ARG A 83 -15.24 -11.30 -1.70
N ALA A 84 -14.93 -11.82 -2.89
CA ALA A 84 -15.31 -11.18 -4.16
C ALA A 84 -16.84 -11.05 -4.29
N LEU A 85 -17.61 -12.03 -3.84
CA LEU A 85 -19.08 -11.97 -3.83
C LEU A 85 -19.60 -10.91 -2.86
N LEU A 86 -19.12 -10.88 -1.60
CA LEU A 86 -19.52 -9.88 -0.60
C LEU A 86 -19.17 -8.46 -1.04
N VAL A 87 -17.99 -8.29 -1.63
CA VAL A 87 -17.53 -7.02 -2.19
C VAL A 87 -18.45 -6.59 -3.32
N ASN A 88 -18.76 -7.47 -4.28
CA ASN A 88 -19.65 -7.14 -5.39
C ASN A 88 -21.06 -6.79 -4.91
N GLU A 89 -21.63 -7.55 -3.98
CA GLU A 89 -22.95 -7.25 -3.41
C GLU A 89 -22.97 -5.88 -2.70
N SER A 90 -21.90 -5.55 -1.98
CA SER A 90 -21.75 -4.25 -1.32
C SER A 90 -21.62 -3.10 -2.34
N LEU A 91 -20.87 -3.32 -3.42
CA LEU A 91 -20.74 -2.37 -4.53
C LEU A 91 -22.05 -2.17 -5.30
N ASP A 92 -22.89 -3.19 -5.43
CA ASP A 92 -24.21 -3.08 -6.07
C ASP A 92 -25.20 -2.29 -5.20
N ARG A 93 -25.02 -2.29 -3.87
CA ARG A 93 -25.80 -1.44 -2.97
C ARG A 93 -25.38 0.03 -3.08
N LEU A 94 -24.10 0.32 -3.34
CA LEU A 94 -23.60 1.68 -3.53
C LEU A 94 -24.18 2.37 -4.77
N ASP A 95 -24.54 1.64 -5.83
CA ASP A 95 -25.23 2.19 -7.02
C ASP A 95 -26.58 2.83 -6.70
N LYS A 96 -27.18 2.48 -5.56
CA LYS A 96 -28.45 3.04 -5.12
C LYS A 96 -28.27 4.36 -4.38
N VAL A 97 -27.06 4.72 -3.94
CA VAL A 97 -26.77 5.94 -3.17
C VAL A 97 -27.25 7.21 -3.88
N PRO A 98 -27.03 7.42 -5.19
CA PRO A 98 -27.55 8.59 -5.89
C PRO A 98 -29.09 8.70 -5.85
N GLN A 99 -29.80 7.57 -5.75
CA GLN A 99 -31.27 7.50 -5.69
C GLN A 99 -31.81 7.79 -4.29
N LEU A 100 -30.96 7.70 -3.26
CA LEU A 100 -31.29 8.00 -1.87
C LEU A 100 -31.04 9.47 -1.49
N LEU A 101 -30.45 10.26 -2.40
CA LEU A 101 -30.26 11.69 -2.19
C LEU A 101 -31.61 12.41 -2.16
N LYS A 102 -31.81 13.28 -1.17
CA LYS A 102 -32.98 14.18 -1.12
C LYS A 102 -33.06 14.97 -2.44
N PRO A 103 -34.27 15.26 -2.97
CA PRO A 103 -34.43 15.87 -4.30
C PRO A 103 -33.57 17.13 -4.53
N ASN A 104 -33.50 18.01 -3.52
CA ASN A 104 -32.74 19.26 -3.61
C ASN A 104 -31.21 19.03 -3.64
N ILE A 105 -30.73 17.95 -3.03
CA ILE A 105 -29.30 17.55 -3.07
C ILE A 105 -29.00 16.78 -4.36
N ALA A 106 -29.93 15.94 -4.82
CA ALA A 106 -29.80 15.24 -6.09
C ALA A 106 -29.64 16.23 -7.26
N LEU A 107 -30.39 17.34 -7.23
CA LEU A 107 -30.32 18.40 -8.24
C LEU A 107 -28.95 19.07 -8.32
N LEU A 108 -28.21 19.11 -7.21
CA LEU A 108 -26.91 19.78 -7.11
C LEU A 108 -25.73 18.80 -7.22
N GLY A 109 -25.93 17.52 -6.90
CA GLY A 109 -24.83 16.61 -6.60
C GLY A 109 -24.97 15.18 -7.11
N ALA A 110 -26.06 14.79 -7.78
CA ALA A 110 -26.25 13.41 -8.23
C ALA A 110 -25.14 12.93 -9.19
N ALA A 111 -24.69 13.79 -10.11
CA ALA A 111 -23.59 13.47 -11.03
C ALA A 111 -22.27 13.25 -10.27
N LYS A 112 -21.98 14.08 -9.26
CA LYS A 112 -20.78 13.93 -8.43
C LYS A 112 -20.84 12.69 -7.55
N ALA A 113 -22.00 12.40 -6.93
CA ALA A 113 -22.20 11.19 -6.15
C ALA A 113 -22.03 9.92 -6.99
N LYS A 114 -22.56 9.92 -8.21
CA LYS A 114 -22.37 8.81 -9.16
C LYS A 114 -20.89 8.62 -9.51
N SER A 115 -20.17 9.70 -9.84
CA SER A 115 -18.73 9.66 -10.10
C SER A 115 -17.95 9.05 -8.92
N LEU A 116 -18.27 9.44 -7.68
CA LEU A 116 -17.61 8.89 -6.48
C LEU A 116 -17.88 7.41 -6.28
N VAL A 117 -19.11 6.94 -6.54
CA VAL A 117 -19.46 5.52 -6.48
C VAL A 117 -18.73 4.72 -7.55
N GLU A 118 -18.63 5.25 -8.77
CA GLU A 118 -17.87 4.64 -9.87
C GLU A 118 -16.37 4.56 -9.54
N GLU A 119 -15.79 5.64 -9.01
CA GLU A 119 -14.39 5.68 -8.55
C GLU A 119 -14.12 4.67 -7.44
N LEU A 120 -15.02 4.55 -6.46
CA LEU A 120 -14.91 3.58 -5.36
C LEU A 120 -15.01 2.14 -5.88
N ARG A 121 -15.92 1.88 -6.83
CA ARG A 121 -16.04 0.57 -7.48
C ARG A 121 -14.78 0.20 -8.24
N ASP A 122 -14.23 1.12 -9.02
CA ASP A 122 -12.98 0.88 -9.74
C ASP A 122 -11.82 0.67 -8.78
N LEU A 123 -11.75 1.42 -7.67
CA LEU A 123 -10.74 1.23 -6.63
C LEU A 123 -10.81 -0.18 -6.03
N VAL A 124 -12.01 -0.64 -5.70
CA VAL A 124 -12.22 -1.95 -5.07
C VAL A 124 -11.98 -3.09 -6.06
N ARG A 125 -12.34 -2.93 -7.34
CA ARG A 125 -12.16 -3.97 -8.37
C ARG A 125 -10.76 -4.06 -8.93
N ARG A 126 -10.11 -2.92 -9.13
CA ARG A 126 -8.80 -2.83 -9.78
C ARG A 126 -7.66 -2.71 -8.78
N GLU A 127 -7.97 -2.47 -7.51
CA GLU A 127 -6.98 -2.24 -6.45
C GLU A 127 -6.00 -1.12 -6.81
N THR A 128 -6.45 -0.16 -7.62
CA THR A 128 -5.65 0.94 -8.16
C THR A 128 -6.40 2.25 -8.06
N PHE A 129 -5.66 3.32 -7.76
CA PHE A 129 -6.16 4.68 -7.80
C PHE A 129 -5.17 5.59 -8.52
N GLU A 130 -5.65 6.53 -9.33
CA GLU A 130 -4.80 7.52 -10.00
C GLU A 130 -5.12 8.92 -9.48
N TRP A 131 -4.11 9.60 -8.95
CA TRP A 131 -4.17 11.01 -8.61
C TRP A 131 -3.57 11.83 -9.76
N ARG A 132 -4.34 12.79 -10.28
CA ARG A 132 -3.85 13.79 -11.27
C ARG A 132 -3.57 15.16 -10.66
N ASP A 133 -3.93 15.32 -9.38
CA ASP A 133 -3.68 16.51 -8.59
C ASP A 133 -2.55 16.23 -7.60
N ALA A 134 -1.48 17.00 -7.68
CA ALA A 134 -0.29 16.81 -6.86
C ALA A 134 -0.53 17.13 -5.37
N ASP A 135 -1.41 18.08 -5.03
CA ASP A 135 -1.75 18.42 -3.66
C ASP A 135 -2.65 17.35 -3.02
N ALA A 136 -3.57 16.78 -3.80
CA ALA A 136 -4.39 15.65 -3.37
C ALA A 136 -3.52 14.41 -3.12
N PHE A 137 -2.58 14.12 -4.02
CA PHE A 137 -1.59 13.05 -3.81
C PHE A 137 -0.70 13.31 -2.58
N ARG A 138 -0.26 14.55 -2.36
CA ARG A 138 0.50 14.92 -1.15
C ARG A 138 -0.30 14.64 0.11
N THR A 139 -1.59 14.98 0.13
CA THR A 139 -2.48 14.73 1.28
C THR A 139 -2.60 13.22 1.53
N PHE A 140 -2.85 12.44 0.47
CA PHE A 140 -2.84 10.97 0.54
C PHE A 140 -1.53 10.41 1.10
N TYR A 141 -0.38 10.92 0.63
CA TYR A 141 0.95 10.49 1.09
C TYR A 141 1.13 10.75 2.59
N LEU A 142 0.75 11.94 3.07
CA LEU A 142 0.82 12.32 4.48
C LEU A 142 -0.06 11.39 5.34
N ASP A 143 -1.31 11.17 4.93
CA ASP A 143 -2.24 10.33 5.68
C ASP A 143 -1.82 8.85 5.67
N THR A 144 -1.21 8.40 4.58
CA THR A 144 -0.57 7.07 4.54
C THR A 144 0.52 6.97 5.60
N LEU A 145 1.47 7.91 5.64
CA LEU A 145 2.54 7.88 6.66
C LEU A 145 2.00 7.88 8.08
N LYS A 146 0.91 8.61 8.37
CA LYS A 146 0.25 8.61 9.68
C LYS A 146 -0.40 7.26 10.01
N GLY A 147 -1.03 6.63 9.02
CA GLY A 147 -1.76 5.36 9.18
C GLY A 147 -0.85 4.13 9.29
N LEU A 148 0.41 4.21 8.85
CA LEU A 148 1.34 3.08 8.93
C LEU A 148 1.79 2.81 10.37
N GLY A 149 1.71 1.52 10.75
CA GLY A 149 2.16 1.02 12.04
C GLY A 149 3.68 0.81 12.15
N PRO A 150 4.17 0.43 13.35
CA PRO A 150 5.58 0.11 13.59
C PRO A 150 6.03 -1.10 12.75
N GLY A 151 7.31 -1.14 12.38
CA GLY A 151 7.92 -2.26 11.65
C GLY A 151 7.68 -2.27 10.15
N VAL A 152 6.86 -1.36 9.61
CA VAL A 152 6.70 -1.17 8.16
C VAL A 152 7.99 -0.63 7.55
N THR A 153 8.41 -1.20 6.43
CA THR A 153 9.60 -0.74 5.68
C THR A 153 9.19 -0.27 4.30
N LEU A 154 9.39 1.01 4.01
CA LEU A 154 9.14 1.59 2.69
C LEU A 154 10.45 1.61 1.89
N ILE A 155 10.42 1.06 0.69
CA ILE A 155 11.53 1.11 -0.27
C ILE A 155 11.11 2.04 -1.41
N ALA A 156 11.92 3.06 -1.67
CA ALA A 156 11.61 4.09 -2.63
C ALA A 156 12.76 4.40 -3.59
N THR A 157 12.43 4.89 -4.78
CA THR A 157 13.34 5.57 -5.69
C THR A 157 12.91 7.02 -5.86
N SER A 158 13.88 7.91 -6.06
CA SER A 158 13.61 9.34 -6.18
C SER A 158 14.62 10.00 -7.11
N ARG A 159 14.25 11.15 -7.65
CA ARG A 159 15.22 12.04 -8.30
C ARG A 159 15.73 13.07 -7.30
N THR A 160 16.70 13.87 -7.71
CA THR A 160 17.44 14.78 -6.84
C THR A 160 17.06 16.24 -7.06
N GLU A 161 15.91 16.51 -7.69
CA GLU A 161 15.39 17.86 -7.87
C GLU A 161 14.45 18.24 -6.72
N THR A 162 14.56 19.48 -6.26
CA THR A 162 13.89 19.98 -5.05
C THR A 162 12.36 19.98 -5.14
N HIS A 163 11.78 20.12 -6.33
CA HIS A 163 10.32 20.10 -6.51
C HIS A 163 9.68 18.73 -6.22
N TYR A 164 10.47 17.65 -6.15
CA TYR A 164 10.00 16.33 -5.71
C TYR A 164 9.87 16.19 -4.20
N PHE A 165 10.60 17.00 -3.45
CA PHE A 165 10.56 17.02 -2.00
C PHE A 165 9.66 18.18 -1.62
N TRP A 166 8.34 17.97 -1.75
CA TRP A 166 7.29 18.97 -1.50
C TRP A 166 7.76 19.99 -0.45
N ASN A 167 8.22 21.15 -0.93
CA ASN A 167 8.94 22.12 -0.10
C ASN A 167 7.99 22.57 1.01
N GLY A 168 8.19 22.03 2.21
CA GLY A 168 7.26 22.20 3.33
C GLY A 168 7.62 21.26 4.46
N THR A 169 7.71 21.82 5.67
CA THR A 169 8.06 21.10 6.89
C THR A 169 7.15 19.91 7.19
N GLN A 170 5.93 19.87 6.65
CA GLN A 170 4.92 18.85 6.99
C GLN A 170 5.29 17.45 6.51
N VAL A 171 5.68 17.24 5.24
CA VAL A 171 6.03 15.89 4.75
C VAL A 171 7.30 15.39 5.46
N ALA A 172 8.28 16.26 5.63
CA ALA A 172 9.49 15.93 6.38
C ALA A 172 9.16 15.57 7.84
N SER A 173 8.27 16.32 8.49
CA SER A 173 7.81 16.05 9.86
C SER A 173 7.09 14.71 9.96
N GLU A 174 6.15 14.41 9.06
CA GLU A 174 5.42 13.13 9.09
C GLU A 174 6.33 11.94 8.76
N MET A 175 7.29 12.12 7.85
CA MET A 175 8.30 11.12 7.55
C MET A 175 9.14 10.80 8.80
N LYS A 176 9.61 11.86 9.48
CA LYS A 176 10.38 11.72 10.71
C LYS A 176 9.55 11.03 11.80
N ALA A 177 8.30 11.45 11.98
CA ALA A 177 7.39 10.84 12.94
C ALA A 177 7.11 9.37 12.63
N PHE A 178 6.95 8.99 11.36
CA PHE A 178 6.81 7.58 10.95
C PHE A 178 8.05 6.76 11.35
N ILE A 179 9.25 7.28 11.11
CA ILE A 179 10.51 6.61 11.48
C ILE A 179 10.66 6.53 13.00
N GLU A 180 10.35 7.62 13.73
CA GLU A 180 10.38 7.65 15.20
C GLU A 180 9.37 6.68 15.83
N ARG A 181 8.26 6.37 15.15
CA ARG A 181 7.29 5.32 15.54
C ARG A 181 7.78 3.90 15.22
N GLY A 182 9.00 3.72 14.72
CA GLY A 182 9.59 2.42 14.39
C GLY A 182 9.36 1.97 12.94
N GLY A 183 8.92 2.87 12.07
CA GLY A 183 8.95 2.66 10.62
C GLY A 183 10.38 2.73 10.06
N THR A 184 10.62 2.18 8.88
CA THR A 184 11.89 2.31 8.16
C THR A 184 11.64 2.83 6.76
N VAL A 185 12.47 3.75 6.28
CA VAL A 185 12.45 4.19 4.88
C VAL A 185 13.82 4.03 4.27
N ARG A 186 13.89 3.34 3.13
CA ARG A 186 15.08 3.20 2.30
C ARG A 186 14.81 3.89 0.98
N ARG A 187 15.72 4.77 0.55
CA ARG A 187 15.52 5.58 -0.66
C ARG A 187 16.76 5.63 -1.51
N ALA A 188 16.66 5.18 -2.75
CA ALA A 188 17.71 5.30 -3.76
C ALA A 188 17.45 6.52 -4.66
N PHE A 189 18.41 7.42 -4.70
CA PHE A 189 18.37 8.62 -5.53
C PHE A 189 19.09 8.37 -6.85
N PHE A 190 18.41 8.68 -7.97
CA PHE A 190 19.06 8.70 -9.27
C PHE A 190 20.01 9.90 -9.35
N VAL A 191 21.31 9.62 -9.45
CA VAL A 191 22.37 10.63 -9.51
C VAL A 191 23.17 10.41 -10.78
N ASP A 192 23.25 11.45 -11.61
CA ASP A 192 24.14 11.47 -12.78
C ASP A 192 25.58 11.77 -12.33
N ASP A 193 26.56 11.17 -12.99
CA ASP A 193 27.97 11.21 -12.56
C ASP A 193 28.53 12.64 -12.45
N ASP A 194 28.09 13.55 -13.33
CA ASP A 194 28.49 14.96 -13.36
C ASP A 194 27.87 15.79 -12.21
N ARG A 195 26.87 15.24 -11.50
CA ARG A 195 26.15 15.93 -10.42
C ARG A 195 26.48 15.42 -9.02
N ARG A 196 27.35 14.41 -8.87
CA ARG A 196 27.64 13.76 -7.57
C ARG A 196 28.09 14.75 -6.48
N ASP A 197 28.83 15.78 -6.85
CA ASP A 197 29.34 16.80 -5.92
C ASP A 197 28.53 18.11 -5.95
N ALA A 198 27.35 18.11 -6.59
CA ALA A 198 26.52 19.30 -6.67
C ALA A 198 26.01 19.70 -5.27
N PRO A 199 26.18 20.96 -4.83
CA PRO A 199 25.76 21.40 -3.49
C PRO A 199 24.28 21.16 -3.18
N ASP A 200 23.41 21.33 -4.19
CA ASP A 200 21.98 21.08 -4.05
C ASP A 200 21.64 19.59 -3.86
N LEU A 201 22.39 18.69 -4.51
CA LEU A 201 22.25 17.26 -4.32
C LEU A 201 22.62 16.89 -2.88
N ILE A 202 23.80 17.31 -2.43
CA ILE A 202 24.31 17.03 -1.07
C ILE A 202 23.29 17.50 -0.03
N ARG A 203 22.77 18.72 -0.18
CA ARG A 203 21.73 19.27 0.70
C ARG A 203 20.47 18.40 0.76
N ILE A 204 20.00 17.87 -0.38
CA ILE A 204 18.82 16.99 -0.41
C ILE A 204 19.12 15.66 0.29
N LEU A 205 20.27 15.06 0.02
CA LEU A 205 20.67 13.79 0.64
C LEU A 205 20.86 13.94 2.15
N ASP A 206 21.52 15.01 2.60
CA ASP A 206 21.70 15.35 4.02
C ASP A 206 20.36 15.58 4.72
N ASN A 207 19.47 16.35 4.10
CA ASN A 207 18.14 16.59 4.64
C ASN A 207 17.39 15.27 4.85
N GLN A 208 17.43 14.35 3.88
CA GLN A 208 16.75 13.06 3.97
C GLN A 208 17.39 12.15 5.03
N ALA A 209 18.71 12.09 5.08
CA ALA A 209 19.44 11.36 6.10
C ALA A 209 19.14 11.89 7.51
N SER A 210 19.01 13.21 7.69
CA SER A 210 18.68 13.84 8.97
C SER A 210 17.27 13.49 9.49
N LEU A 211 16.35 13.07 8.60
CA LEU A 211 15.03 12.56 8.97
C LEU A 211 15.06 11.09 9.42
N GLY A 212 16.22 10.41 9.32
CA GLY A 212 16.39 8.98 9.59
C GLY A 212 16.15 8.07 8.38
N VAL A 213 16.01 8.63 7.17
CA VAL A 213 15.91 7.84 5.94
C VAL A 213 17.26 7.18 5.65
N GLN A 214 17.26 5.89 5.30
CA GLN A 214 18.43 5.20 4.79
C GLN A 214 18.64 5.59 3.32
N VAL A 215 19.59 6.47 3.07
CA VAL A 215 19.79 7.10 1.76
C VAL A 215 20.84 6.33 0.97
N PHE A 216 20.52 6.09 -0.29
CA PHE A 216 21.42 5.48 -1.29
C PHE A 216 21.43 6.35 -2.54
N THR A 217 22.51 6.26 -3.31
CA THR A 217 22.63 6.87 -4.64
C THR A 217 22.84 5.79 -5.68
N VAL A 218 22.28 5.94 -6.87
CA VAL A 218 22.42 5.00 -7.98
C VAL A 218 22.48 5.74 -9.30
N ASP A 219 23.33 5.28 -10.20
CA ASP A 219 23.40 5.80 -11.57
C ASP A 219 22.31 5.16 -12.44
N SER A 220 21.49 5.99 -13.08
CA SER A 220 20.41 5.55 -13.96
C SER A 220 20.89 4.82 -15.23
N ALA A 221 22.14 5.03 -15.66
CA ALA A 221 22.72 4.33 -16.83
C ALA A 221 22.74 2.81 -16.64
N CYS A 222 23.00 2.36 -15.40
CA CYS A 222 22.96 0.95 -15.00
C CYS A 222 21.57 0.30 -15.14
N LEU A 223 20.51 1.11 -15.20
CA LEU A 223 19.12 0.68 -15.36
C LEU A 223 18.62 0.89 -16.80
N GLY A 224 19.53 1.06 -17.76
CA GLY A 224 19.20 1.37 -19.16
C GLY A 224 18.53 2.74 -19.30
N GLY A 225 18.89 3.70 -18.42
CA GLY A 225 18.31 5.05 -18.39
C GLY A 225 16.93 5.14 -17.73
N SER A 226 16.39 4.03 -17.20
CA SER A 226 15.07 4.02 -16.57
C SER A 226 15.08 4.71 -15.20
N ARG A 227 14.27 5.75 -15.03
CA ARG A 227 14.14 6.55 -13.79
C ARG A 227 12.72 6.50 -13.20
N ARG A 228 12.19 5.29 -12.99
CA ARG A 228 10.86 5.12 -12.39
C ARG A 228 10.87 5.56 -10.94
N LEU A 229 9.89 6.38 -10.54
CA LEU A 229 9.77 6.92 -9.19
C LEU A 229 8.75 6.11 -8.42
N ILE A 230 9.24 5.12 -7.70
CA ILE A 230 8.41 4.11 -7.04
C ILE A 230 8.58 4.24 -5.54
N LEU A 231 7.51 4.00 -4.79
CA LEU A 231 7.58 3.65 -3.38
C LEU A 231 6.71 2.42 -3.17
N ALA A 232 7.26 1.42 -2.49
CA ALA A 232 6.53 0.21 -2.15
C ALA A 232 6.83 -0.19 -0.71
N ASP A 233 5.84 -0.77 -0.04
CA ASP A 233 6.07 -1.50 1.20
C ASP A 233 6.82 -2.81 0.91
N ASP A 234 7.88 -3.07 1.67
CA ASP A 234 8.70 -4.29 1.57
C ASP A 234 7.90 -5.55 1.90
N ALA A 235 6.88 -5.44 2.76
CA ALA A 235 5.98 -6.55 3.08
C ALA A 235 4.94 -6.85 1.99
N ARG A 236 4.81 -5.94 1.00
CA ARG A 236 4.07 -6.06 -0.28
C ARG A 236 2.59 -5.69 -0.22
N ASP A 237 2.16 -4.90 0.76
CA ASP A 237 0.72 -4.61 0.91
C ASP A 237 0.24 -3.48 -0.03
N PHE A 238 1.14 -2.61 -0.50
CA PHE A 238 0.82 -1.54 -1.45
C PHE A 238 2.08 -0.89 -2.04
N GLY A 239 1.89 -0.03 -3.03
CA GLY A 239 2.91 0.88 -3.54
C GLY A 239 2.33 1.94 -4.46
N TRP A 240 3.17 2.84 -4.94
CA TRP A 240 2.81 3.80 -5.97
C TRP A 240 3.96 4.13 -6.90
N GLU A 241 3.60 4.59 -8.10
CA GLU A 241 4.51 5.16 -9.09
C GLU A 241 4.11 6.60 -9.41
N VAL A 242 5.08 7.51 -9.36
CA VAL A 242 4.90 8.92 -9.69
C VAL A 242 5.42 9.17 -11.10
N PHE A 243 4.56 9.77 -11.92
CA PHE A 243 4.86 10.20 -13.30
C PHE A 243 5.04 11.71 -13.32
N THR A 244 6.03 12.16 -14.08
CA THR A 244 6.47 13.54 -14.03
C THR A 244 6.62 14.11 -15.41
N THR A 245 6.30 15.39 -15.56
CA THR A 245 6.59 16.17 -16.76
C THR A 245 8.09 16.40 -16.94
N ASP A 246 8.49 16.93 -18.09
CA ASP A 246 9.90 17.23 -18.41
C ASP A 246 10.49 18.33 -17.51
N ASP A 247 9.67 19.28 -17.05
CA ASP A 247 10.04 20.28 -16.04
C ASP A 247 10.03 19.71 -14.61
N GLY A 248 9.73 18.41 -14.49
CA GLY A 248 9.83 17.61 -13.29
C GLY A 248 8.64 17.70 -12.33
N LYS A 249 7.58 18.43 -12.67
CA LYS A 249 6.37 18.45 -11.83
C LYS A 249 5.69 17.08 -11.81
N ILE A 250 5.00 16.77 -10.72
CA ILE A 250 4.16 15.57 -10.63
C ILE A 250 2.96 15.78 -11.57
N GLU A 251 2.88 14.96 -12.62
CA GLU A 251 1.76 14.94 -13.55
C GLU A 251 0.63 14.05 -13.02
N ARG A 252 1.00 12.86 -12.54
CA ARG A 252 0.08 11.91 -11.93
C ARG A 252 0.81 10.92 -11.02
N ALA A 253 0.07 10.31 -10.10
CA ALA A 253 0.56 9.22 -9.28
C ALA A 253 -0.42 8.04 -9.33
N LEU A 254 0.08 6.85 -9.64
CA LEU A 254 -0.68 5.61 -9.60
C LEU A 254 -0.40 4.91 -8.28
N VAL A 255 -1.39 4.77 -7.42
CA VAL A 255 -1.35 3.99 -6.19
C VAL A 255 -1.99 2.63 -6.46
N THR A 256 -1.40 1.56 -5.94
CA THR A 256 -1.86 0.20 -6.23
C THR A 256 -1.60 -0.76 -5.07
N ALA A 257 -2.55 -1.67 -4.86
CA ALA A 257 -2.38 -2.91 -4.11
C ALA A 257 -2.43 -4.15 -5.04
N GLU A 258 -2.59 -3.94 -6.36
CA GLU A 258 -2.69 -4.99 -7.36
C GLU A 258 -1.41 -5.83 -7.42
N SER A 259 -1.54 -7.13 -7.22
CA SER A 259 -0.42 -8.06 -7.10
C SER A 259 0.54 -8.04 -8.29
N GLU A 260 0.02 -7.89 -9.51
CA GLU A 260 0.82 -7.84 -10.74
C GLU A 260 1.67 -6.56 -10.80
N LYS A 261 1.06 -5.39 -10.54
CA LYS A 261 1.78 -4.10 -10.51
C LYS A 261 2.84 -4.07 -9.42
N LEU A 262 2.53 -4.58 -8.23
CA LEU A 262 3.50 -4.70 -7.16
C LEU A 262 4.65 -5.65 -7.53
N ALA A 263 4.42 -6.69 -8.32
CA ALA A 263 5.48 -7.54 -8.85
C ALA A 263 6.40 -6.78 -9.82
N GLN A 264 5.84 -5.94 -10.68
CA GLN A 264 6.61 -5.07 -11.58
C GLN A 264 7.45 -4.04 -10.80
N PHE A 265 6.90 -3.46 -9.73
CA PHE A 265 7.64 -2.55 -8.84
C PHE A 265 8.81 -3.28 -8.16
N ARG A 266 8.58 -4.48 -7.64
CA ARG A 266 9.64 -5.31 -7.03
C ARG A 266 10.73 -5.67 -8.03
N GLN A 267 10.37 -6.07 -9.24
CA GLN A 267 11.35 -6.34 -10.28
C GLN A 267 12.23 -5.10 -10.54
N PHE A 268 11.63 -3.91 -10.62
CA PHE A 268 12.38 -2.68 -10.77
C PHE A 268 13.32 -2.41 -9.58
N LEU A 269 12.81 -2.47 -8.35
CA LEU A 269 13.60 -2.24 -7.12
C LEU A 269 14.73 -3.27 -6.95
N ASN A 270 14.51 -4.52 -7.36
CA ASN A 270 15.55 -5.55 -7.37
C ASN A 270 16.66 -5.24 -8.39
N ARG A 271 16.33 -4.65 -9.55
CA ARG A 271 17.36 -4.17 -10.49
C ARG A 271 18.15 -3.00 -9.91
N VAL A 272 17.49 -2.09 -9.18
CA VAL A 272 18.17 -1.01 -8.44
C VAL A 272 19.13 -1.60 -7.42
N ARG A 273 18.69 -2.58 -6.61
CA ARG A 273 19.50 -3.29 -5.62
C ARG A 273 20.71 -4.01 -6.24
N ALA A 274 20.51 -4.64 -7.40
CA ALA A 274 21.55 -5.36 -8.10
C ALA A 274 22.53 -4.46 -8.87
N CYS A 275 22.28 -3.15 -8.91
CA CYS A 275 23.10 -2.23 -9.67
C CYS A 275 24.46 -1.98 -8.98
N PRO A 276 25.61 -2.18 -9.67
CA PRO A 276 26.93 -1.96 -9.07
C PRO A 276 27.21 -0.52 -8.63
N SER A 277 26.50 0.46 -9.19
CA SER A 277 26.66 1.87 -8.84
C SER A 277 25.84 2.27 -7.61
N LEU A 278 25.01 1.36 -7.06
CA LEU A 278 24.26 1.61 -5.84
C LEU A 278 25.21 1.75 -4.66
N LYS A 279 25.22 2.93 -4.02
CA LYS A 279 26.10 3.24 -2.89
C LYS A 279 25.31 3.85 -1.75
N PRO A 280 25.54 3.43 -0.49
CA PRO A 280 24.98 4.12 0.67
C PRO A 280 25.54 5.55 0.72
N TYR A 281 24.70 6.48 1.16
CA TYR A 281 25.10 7.86 1.45
C TYR A 281 25.34 8.04 2.96
N GLY A 282 26.44 8.69 3.31
CA GLY A 282 26.82 8.93 4.71
C GLY A 282 27.09 7.64 5.50
N SER A 283 26.70 7.63 6.78
CA SER A 283 26.87 6.50 7.70
C SER A 283 25.74 5.46 7.63
N THR A 284 24.95 5.46 6.56
CA THR A 284 23.83 4.54 6.37
C THR A 284 24.33 3.08 6.47
N SER A 285 23.97 2.41 7.55
CA SER A 285 24.23 0.99 7.77
C SER A 285 22.96 0.20 7.45
N GLY A 286 22.97 -0.51 6.33
CA GLY A 286 21.81 -1.29 5.87
C GLY A 286 21.94 -1.70 4.41
N SER A 287 21.37 -2.84 4.06
CA SER A 287 21.13 -3.18 2.66
C SER A 287 19.91 -2.40 2.16
N PHE A 288 20.00 -1.82 0.97
CA PHE A 288 18.82 -1.36 0.25
C PHE A 288 17.83 -2.52 0.10
#